data_AF-A0A838JYZ4-F1
#
_entry.id   AF-A0A838JYZ4-F1
#
_cell.length_a   1.000
_cell.length_b   1.000
_cell.length_c   1.000
_cell.angle_alpha   90.00
_cell.angle_beta   90.00
_cell.angle_gamma   90.00
#
_symmetry.space_group_name_H-M   'P 1'
#
loop_
_entity.id
_entity.type
_entity.pdbx_description
1 polymer ?
#
loop_
_entity_poly.entity_id
_entity_poly.type
_entity_poly.pdbx_seq_one_letter_code
_entity_poly.pdbx_strand_id
1 'polypeptide(L)' 'RLSLAGNRNLNNALHMVAVCQARSDARGGAYYRKKIAEGKSRKEALRCLKRRVSDAVFKSLMADSQAPSRSAA' A
#
# COMPACT_ATOMS: atom_id res chain seq x y z
N ARG A 1 15.99 -2.66 1.26
CA ARG A 1 16.21 -3.68 0.21
C ARG A 1 14.89 -3.97 -0.51
N LEU A 2 14.91 -4.05 -1.84
CA LEU A 2 13.77 -4.44 -2.67
C LEU A 2 13.76 -5.98 -2.71
N SER A 3 12.70 -6.64 -2.23
CA SER A 3 12.56 -8.08 -2.45
C SER A 3 12.34 -8.31 -3.94
N LEU A 4 13.23 -9.06 -4.60
CA LEU A 4 13.04 -9.51 -5.98
C LEU A 4 12.14 -10.76 -6.03
N ALA A 5 12.09 -11.53 -4.95
CA ALA A 5 11.20 -12.67 -4.78
C ALA A 5 9.76 -12.22 -4.45
N GLY A 6 8.78 -12.96 -4.98
CA GLY A 6 7.34 -12.75 -4.75
C GLY A 6 6.52 -12.53 -6.03
N ASN A 7 5.21 -12.38 -5.88
CA ASN A 7 4.28 -12.19 -6.99
C ASN A 7 4.48 -10.81 -7.65
N ARG A 8 4.96 -10.80 -8.90
CA ARG A 8 5.28 -9.57 -9.65
C ARG A 8 4.02 -8.76 -10.01
N ASN A 9 2.92 -9.45 -10.31
CA ASN A 9 1.63 -8.83 -10.62
C ASN A 9 1.08 -8.11 -9.39
N LEU A 10 1.09 -8.77 -8.22
CA LEU A 10 0.68 -8.15 -6.97
C LEU A 10 1.56 -6.94 -6.61
N ASN A 11 2.87 -7.07 -6.79
CA ASN A 11 3.80 -5.98 -6.53
C ASN A 11 3.57 -4.76 -7.43
N ASN A 12 3.21 -5.00 -8.69
CA ASN A 12 2.86 -3.97 -9.65
C ASN A 12 1.52 -3.31 -9.27
N ALA A 13 0.49 -4.10 -8.95
CA ALA A 13 -0.80 -3.58 -8.51
C ALA A 13 -0.67 -2.66 -7.28
N LEU A 14 0.06 -3.09 -6.25
CA LEU A 14 0.32 -2.27 -5.06
C LEU A 14 1.13 -1.00 -5.38
N HIS A 15 2.03 -1.07 -6.37
CA HIS A 15 2.75 0.11 -6.84
C HIS A 15 1.81 1.11 -7.51
N MET A 16 0.94 0.64 -8.42
CA MET A 16 -0.04 1.48 -9.10
C MET A 16 -1.01 2.15 -8.13
N VAL A 17 -1.51 1.41 -7.13
CA VAL A 17 -2.36 1.98 -6.07
C VAL A 17 -1.62 3.10 -5.34
N ALA A 18 -0.35 2.90 -4.96
CA ALA A 18 0.43 3.94 -4.29
C ALA A 18 0.66 5.18 -5.18
N VAL A 19 0.90 5.00 -6.48
CA VAL A 19 1.04 6.10 -7.44
C VAL A 19 -0.27 6.89 -7.57
N CYS A 20 -1.41 6.20 -7.71
CA CYS A 20 -2.72 6.83 -7.77
C CYS A 20 -3.04 7.60 -6.48
N GLN A 21 -2.81 6.98 -5.31
CA GLN A 21 -3.04 7.64 -4.02
C GLN A 21 -2.14 8.86 -3.81
N ALA A 22 -0.87 8.80 -4.24
CA ALA A 22 0.03 9.95 -4.14
C ALA A 22 -0.46 11.16 -4.94
N ARG A 23 -1.17 10.93 -6.05
CA ARG A 23 -1.69 11.99 -6.94
C ARG A 23 -3.05 12.52 -6.49
N SER A 24 -3.97 11.64 -6.14
CA SER A 24 -5.40 11.98 -6.09
C SER A 24 -6.10 11.66 -4.77
N ASP A 25 -5.47 10.92 -3.85
CA ASP A 25 -6.11 10.57 -2.57
C ASP A 25 -5.78 11.58 -1.47
N ALA A 26 -6.80 11.97 -0.70
CA ALA A 26 -6.63 12.91 0.40
C ALA A 26 -5.70 12.34 1.49
N ARG A 27 -5.86 11.06 1.85
CA ARG A 27 -5.10 10.43 2.95
C ARG A 27 -3.70 10.00 2.50
N GLY A 28 -3.60 9.28 1.38
CA GLY A 28 -2.36 8.79 0.79
C GLY A 28 -1.49 9.92 0.24
N GLY A 29 -2.08 10.91 -0.41
CA GLY A 29 -1.39 12.11 -0.88
C GLY A 29 -0.85 12.96 0.28
N ALA A 30 -1.63 13.14 1.36
CA ALA A 30 -1.16 13.83 2.56
C ALA A 30 0.03 13.10 3.21
N TYR A 31 -0.05 11.76 3.32
CA TYR A 31 1.06 10.97 3.86
C TYR A 31 2.31 11.06 2.97
N TYR A 32 2.16 10.97 1.65
CA TYR A 32 3.26 11.13 0.71
C TYR A 32 3.93 12.51 0.86
N ARG A 33 3.14 13.60 0.85
CA ARG A 33 3.65 14.96 1.05
C ARG A 33 4.34 15.13 2.40
N LYS A 34 3.78 14.56 3.48
CA LYS A 34 4.44 14.52 4.79
C LYS A 34 5.82 13.87 4.71
N LYS A 35 5.95 12.74 4.01
CA LYS A 35 7.26 12.08 3.83
C LYS A 35 8.24 12.90 3.01
N ILE A 36 7.77 13.65 2.02
CA ILE A 36 8.62 14.62 1.30
C ILE A 36 9.07 15.75 2.24
N ALA A 37 8.17 16.31 3.06
CA ALA A 37 8.49 17.35 4.02
C ALA A 37 9.48 16.88 5.11
N GLU A 38 9.46 15.59 5.46
CA GLU A 38 10.45 14.94 6.32
C GLU A 38 11.83 14.75 5.63
N GLY A 39 12.02 15.23 4.41
CA GLY A 39 13.30 15.16 3.68
C GLY A 39 13.50 13.89 2.85
N LYS A 40 12.49 13.02 2.72
CA LYS A 40 12.62 11.81 1.88
C LYS A 40 12.55 12.16 0.41
N SER A 41 13.32 11.44 -0.41
CA SER A 41 13.18 11.52 -1.87
C SER A 41 11.79 11.03 -2.31
N ARG A 42 11.35 11.45 -3.50
CA ARG A 42 10.08 10.98 -4.10
C ARG A 42 9.96 9.46 -4.13
N LYS A 43 11.05 8.76 -4.49
CA LYS A 43 11.09 7.29 -4.54
C LYS A 43 10.94 6.67 -3.15
N GLU A 44 11.54 7.25 -2.12
CA GLU A 44 11.43 6.77 -0.74
C GLU A 44 10.05 7.06 -0.14
N ALA A 45 9.51 8.25 -0.34
CA ALA A 45 8.17 8.61 0.07
C ALA A 45 7.13 7.67 -0.57
N LEU A 46 7.25 7.40 -1.86
CA LEU A 46 6.37 6.44 -2.57
C LEU A 46 6.54 5.02 -2.04
N ARG A 47 7.76 4.59 -1.69
CA ARG A 47 8.01 3.29 -1.06
C ARG A 47 7.37 3.18 0.32
N CYS A 48 7.44 4.24 1.12
CA CYS A 48 6.76 4.32 2.41
C CYS A 48 5.24 4.24 2.24
N LEU A 49 4.68 4.91 1.23
CA LEU A 49 3.24 4.82 0.93
C LEU A 49 2.86 3.41 0.48
N LYS A 50 3.59 2.81 -0.48
CA LYS A 50 3.37 1.42 -0.92
C LYS A 50 3.41 0.44 0.25
N ARG A 51 4.35 0.60 1.20
CA ARG A 51 4.40 -0.23 2.41
C ARG A 51 3.11 -0.11 3.21
N ARG A 52 2.63 1.10 3.47
CA ARG A 52 1.38 1.33 4.21
C ARG A 52 0.17 0.71 3.51
N VAL A 53 0.09 0.80 2.18
CA VAL A 53 -0.95 0.13 1.39
C VAL A 53 -0.86 -1.39 1.57
N SER A 54 0.34 -1.95 1.46
CA SER A 54 0.57 -3.39 1.67
C SER A 54 0.15 -3.85 3.06
N ASP A 55 0.48 -3.09 4.11
CA ASP A 55 0.13 -3.41 5.49
C ASP A 55 -1.38 -3.36 5.70
N ALA A 56 -2.07 -2.40 5.07
CA ALA A 56 -3.54 -2.31 5.12
C ALA A 56 -4.21 -3.49 4.40
N VAL A 57 -3.74 -3.84 3.20
CA VAL A 57 -4.25 -5.00 2.45
C VAL A 57 -4.05 -6.28 3.24
N PHE A 58 -2.86 -6.49 3.82
CA PHE A 58 -2.59 -7.67 4.64
C PHE A 58 -3.53 -7.74 5.85
N LYS A 59 -3.76 -6.63 6.55
CA LYS A 59 -4.71 -6.57 7.67
C LYS A 59 -6.13 -6.92 7.25
N SER A 60 -6.59 -6.41 6.10
CA SER A 60 -7.91 -6.76 5.55
C SER A 60 -8.01 -8.25 5.23
N LEU A 61 -7.02 -8.81 4.51
CA LEU A 61 -7.02 -10.23 4.17
C LEU A 61 -7.00 -11.15 5.39
N MET A 62 -6.23 -10.77 6.43
CA MET A 62 -6.21 -11.50 7.69
C MET A 62 -7.56 -11.42 8.40
N ALA A 63 -8.18 -10.23 8.45
CA ALA A 63 -9.51 -10.07 9.03
C ALA A 63 -10.55 -10.92 8.29
N ASP A 64 -10.51 -10.92 6.95
CA ASP A 64 -11.40 -11.73 6.11
C ASP A 64 -11.17 -13.24 6.33
N SER A 65 -9.91 -13.66 6.50
CA SER A 65 -9.55 -15.05 6.77
C SER A 65 -10.00 -15.54 8.15
N GLN A 66 -10.10 -14.64 9.12
CA GLN A 66 -10.56 -14.95 10.48
C GLN A 66 -12.07 -14.75 10.67
N ALA A 67 -12.74 -14.08 9.73
CA ALA A 67 -14.18 -13.96 9.75
C ALA A 67 -14.80 -15.32 9.46
N PRO A 68 -15.85 -15.74 10.19
CA PRO A 68 -16.59 -16.94 9.83
C PRO A 68 -17.10 -16.78 8.39
N SER A 69 -16.93 -17.84 7.59
CA SER A 69 -17.33 -17.84 6.19
C SER A 69 -18.76 -17.33 6.06
N ARG A 70 -18.94 -16.18 5.41
CA ARG A 70 -20.28 -15.63 5.12
C ARG A 70 -21.05 -16.44 4.07
N SER A 71 -20.49 -17.55 3.58
CA SER A 71 -21.17 -18.47 2.69
C SER A 71 -22.07 -19.42 3.47
N ALA A 72 -23.26 -18.94 3.81
CA ALA A 72 -24.48 -19.72 4.00
C ALA A 72 -25.67 -18.75 3.91
N ALA A 73 -26.17 -18.52 2.70
CA ALA A 73 -27.51 -18.01 2.40
C ALA A 73 -27.91 -18.53 1.02
#